data_AF-A0A962CGR6-F1
#
_entry.id   AF-A0A962CGR6-F1
#
_cell.length_a   1.000
_cell.length_b   1.000
_cell.length_c   1.000
_cell.angle_alpha   90.00
_cell.angle_beta   90.00
_cell.angle_gamma   90.00
#
_symmetry.space_group_name_H-M   'P 1'
#
loop_
_entity.id
_entity.type
_entity.pdbx_description
1 polymer ?
#
loop_
_entity_poly.entity_id
_entity_poly.type
_entity_poly.pdbx_seq_one_letter_code
_entity_poly.pdbx_strand_id
1 'polypeptide(L)'
;MPKLHVLLKREEIDPARLEGKVIIVLDILFATTTIVHAFAQGARRIHPVRDREEGLRAAAALDACVLAGEHMARPIPGFAPATPMALAAHGLADRDMIYCTTNGTQALVAVAHAAHVYVGSLLNGRALVEHVIARHAEQSVLIVCSGSLDRF
;
A
#
# COMPACT_ATOMS: atom_id res chain seq x y z
N MET A 1 -14.73 17.59 -16.83
CA MET A 1 -13.92 16.52 -17.44
C MET A 1 -12.97 15.96 -16.39
N PRO A 2 -12.99 14.64 -16.14
CA PRO A 2 -12.02 13.96 -15.30
C PRO A 2 -10.58 14.21 -15.79
N LYS A 3 -9.64 14.33 -14.85
CA LYS A 3 -8.20 14.45 -15.15
C LYS A 3 -7.45 13.26 -14.57
N LEU A 4 -6.37 12.88 -15.23
CA LEU A 4 -5.37 11.96 -14.71
C LEU A 4 -4.14 12.76 -14.30
N HIS A 5 -3.75 12.68 -13.03
CA HIS A 5 -2.52 13.27 -12.51
C HIS A 5 -1.58 12.16 -12.04
N VAL A 6 -0.28 12.42 -12.08
CA VAL A 6 0.75 11.53 -11.58
C VAL A 6 1.69 12.34 -10.69
N LEU A 7 1.92 11.86 -9.48
CA LEU A 7 3.03 12.28 -8.63
C LEU A 7 4.12 11.24 -8.71
N LEU A 8 5.38 11.69 -8.78
CA LEU A 8 6.53 10.81 -9.00
C LEU A 8 7.09 10.25 -7.69
N LYS A 9 6.80 10.92 -6.58
CA LYS A 9 7.22 10.52 -5.23
C LYS A 9 6.17 10.91 -4.19
N ARG A 10 6.15 10.21 -3.05
CA ARG A 10 5.20 10.47 -1.97
C ARG A 10 5.36 11.86 -1.34
N GLU A 11 6.56 12.44 -1.41
CA GLU A 11 6.87 13.77 -0.87
C GLU A 11 6.15 14.90 -1.62
N GLU A 12 5.62 14.64 -2.82
CA GLU A 12 4.81 15.61 -3.59
C GLU A 12 3.32 15.57 -3.23
N ILE A 13 2.90 14.69 -2.31
CA ILE A 13 1.51 14.60 -1.87
C ILE A 13 1.14 15.90 -1.14
N ASP A 14 0.11 16.56 -1.67
CA ASP A 14 -0.55 17.69 -1.02
C ASP A 14 -1.95 17.22 -0.53
N PRO A 15 -2.15 17.07 0.79
CA PRO A 15 -3.43 16.64 1.36
C PRO A 15 -4.62 17.49 0.90
N ALA A 16 -4.44 18.80 0.69
CA ALA A 16 -5.50 19.69 0.24
C ALA A 16 -5.97 19.39 -1.20
N ARG A 17 -5.22 18.59 -1.94
CA ARG A 17 -5.51 18.23 -3.34
C ARG A 17 -6.00 16.79 -3.50
N LEU A 18 -6.26 16.07 -2.42
CA LEU A 18 -6.78 14.69 -2.47
C LEU A 18 -8.31 14.64 -2.56
N GLU A 19 -9.00 15.68 -2.09
CA GLU A 19 -10.47 15.70 -2.04
C GLU A 19 -11.11 15.48 -3.41
N GLY A 20 -12.16 14.64 -3.45
CA GLY A 20 -12.92 14.33 -4.65
C GLY A 20 -12.20 13.48 -5.70
N LYS A 21 -10.97 13.01 -5.42
CA LYS A 21 -10.18 12.18 -6.34
C LYS A 21 -10.20 10.70 -5.95
N VAL A 22 -9.98 9.85 -6.95
CA VAL A 22 -9.56 8.47 -6.76
C VAL A 22 -8.05 8.41 -6.71
N ILE A 23 -7.51 7.83 -5.64
CA ILE A 23 -6.07 7.71 -5.45
C ILE A 23 -5.63 6.28 -5.79
N ILE A 24 -4.58 6.15 -6.59
CA ILE A 24 -3.91 4.88 -6.86
C ILE A 24 -2.46 5.01 -6.39
N VAL A 25 -2.08 4.24 -5.36
CA VAL A 25 -0.70 4.20 -4.90
C VAL A 25 0.07 3.11 -5.63
N LEU A 26 1.27 3.45 -6.10
CA LEU A 26 2.22 2.55 -6.75
C LEU A 26 3.54 2.55 -5.95
N ASP A 27 3.98 1.36 -5.56
CA ASP A 27 5.32 1.07 -5.04
C ASP A 27 5.66 -0.34 -5.52
N ILE A 28 6.09 -0.42 -6.78
CA ILE A 28 6.22 -1.69 -7.50
C ILE A 28 7.30 -2.56 -6.84
N LEU A 29 8.34 -1.94 -6.28
CA LEU A 29 9.48 -2.58 -5.64
C LEU A 29 9.59 -2.13 -4.16
N PHE A 30 8.80 -2.71 -3.26
CA PHE A 30 7.92 -3.88 -3.48
C PHE A 30 6.61 -3.81 -2.70
N ALA A 31 6.29 -2.67 -2.06
CA ALA A 31 5.20 -2.62 -1.10
C ALA A 31 3.84 -2.97 -1.72
N THR A 32 3.48 -2.33 -2.83
CA THR A 32 2.17 -2.56 -3.48
C THR A 32 2.08 -3.92 -4.16
N THR A 33 3.16 -4.39 -4.77
CA THR A 33 3.24 -5.76 -5.32
C THR A 33 3.07 -6.80 -4.21
N THR A 34 3.64 -6.58 -3.04
CA THR A 34 3.50 -7.47 -1.87
C THR A 34 2.09 -7.47 -1.33
N ILE A 35 1.45 -6.30 -1.25
CA ILE A 35 0.04 -6.20 -0.84
C ILE A 35 -0.87 -6.99 -1.78
N VAL A 36 -0.72 -6.81 -3.09
CA VAL A 36 -1.52 -7.53 -4.09
C VAL A 36 -1.26 -9.03 -4.03
N HIS A 37 0.00 -9.44 -3.89
CA HIS A 37 0.36 -10.84 -3.69
C HIS A 37 -0.26 -11.41 -2.40
N ALA A 38 -0.20 -10.70 -1.29
CA ALA A 38 -0.74 -11.13 -0.01
C ALA A 38 -2.26 -11.37 -0.07
N PHE A 39 -3.01 -10.48 -0.73
CA PHE A 39 -4.43 -10.72 -0.99
C PHE A 39 -4.66 -11.95 -1.88
N ALA A 40 -3.84 -12.17 -2.90
CA ALA A 40 -3.92 -13.38 -3.72
C ALA A 40 -3.59 -14.68 -2.94
N GLN A 41 -2.86 -14.57 -1.82
CA GLN A 41 -2.59 -15.67 -0.87
C GLN A 41 -3.67 -15.79 0.23
N GLY A 42 -4.75 -15.03 0.16
CA GLY A 42 -5.88 -15.12 1.09
C GLY A 42 -5.74 -14.26 2.36
N ALA A 43 -4.86 -13.26 2.37
CA ALA A 43 -4.82 -12.29 3.47
C ALA A 43 -6.21 -11.62 3.65
N ARG A 44 -6.69 -11.57 4.89
CA ARG A 44 -8.03 -11.06 5.21
C ARG A 44 -8.08 -9.53 5.16
N ARG A 45 -7.11 -8.89 5.81
CA ARG A 45 -6.91 -7.43 5.81
C ARG A 45 -5.43 -7.13 5.83
N ILE A 46 -5.07 -5.96 5.30
CA ILE A 46 -3.70 -5.45 5.36
C ILE A 46 -3.75 -4.05 5.96
N HIS A 47 -2.93 -3.82 6.96
CA HIS A 47 -2.85 -2.58 7.73
C HIS A 47 -1.47 -1.94 7.50
N PRO A 48 -1.36 -0.99 6.54
CA PRO A 48 -0.15 -0.19 6.38
C PRO A 48 0.07 0.66 7.64
N VAL A 49 1.28 0.63 8.19
CA VAL A 49 1.69 1.43 9.35
C VAL A 49 2.92 2.27 9.03
N ARG A 50 3.14 3.32 9.82
CA ARG A 50 4.27 4.25 9.64
C ARG A 50 5.58 3.68 10.17
N ASP A 51 5.52 2.90 11.23
CA ASP A 51 6.72 2.40 11.88
C ASP A 51 6.44 1.11 12.66
N ARG A 52 7.53 0.55 13.20
CA ARG A 52 7.50 -0.67 14.00
C ARG A 52 6.62 -0.53 15.24
N GLU A 53 6.64 0.61 15.92
CA GLU A 53 5.91 0.80 17.17
C GLU A 53 4.41 0.85 16.93
N GLU A 54 3.97 1.58 15.91
CA GLU A 54 2.60 1.57 15.43
C GLU A 54 2.18 0.16 15.01
N GLY A 55 3.05 -0.58 14.32
CA GLY A 55 2.78 -1.96 13.95
C GLY A 55 2.57 -2.89 15.15
N LEU A 56 3.43 -2.81 16.16
CA LEU A 56 3.30 -3.60 17.38
C LEU A 56 2.04 -3.25 18.17
N ARG A 57 1.68 -1.96 18.26
CA ARG A 57 0.43 -1.52 18.90
C ARG A 57 -0.81 -2.02 18.14
N ALA A 58 -0.79 -1.97 16.82
CA ALA A 58 -1.90 -2.45 15.99
C ALA A 58 -2.06 -3.97 16.13
N ALA A 59 -0.96 -4.72 16.15
CA ALA A 59 -0.97 -6.17 16.34
C ALA A 59 -1.59 -6.59 17.69
N ALA A 60 -1.41 -5.80 18.75
CA ALA A 60 -1.97 -6.11 20.07
C ALA A 60 -3.52 -6.12 20.09
N ALA A 61 -4.17 -5.52 19.10
CA ALA A 61 -5.64 -5.51 18.96
C ALA A 61 -6.17 -6.63 18.03
N LEU A 62 -5.30 -7.51 17.52
CA LEU A 62 -5.66 -8.54 16.55
C LEU A 62 -5.30 -9.94 17.09
N ASP A 63 -6.23 -10.89 16.97
CA ASP A 63 -6.03 -12.26 17.45
C ASP A 63 -5.00 -13.05 16.61
N ALA A 64 -4.98 -12.81 15.30
CA ALA A 64 -4.12 -13.53 14.36
C ALA A 64 -3.65 -12.60 13.24
N CYS A 65 -2.43 -12.08 13.39
CA CYS A 65 -1.79 -11.27 12.35
C CYS A 65 -0.37 -11.73 12.01
N VAL A 66 0.09 -11.32 10.83
CA VAL A 66 1.50 -11.37 10.42
C VAL A 66 2.04 -9.94 10.46
N LEU A 67 3.08 -9.70 11.24
CA LEU A 67 3.88 -8.48 11.15
C LEU A 67 4.89 -8.69 10.01
N ALA A 68 4.88 -7.83 8.99
CA ALA A 68 5.80 -7.94 7.86
C ALA A 68 6.32 -6.55 7.48
N GLY A 69 7.57 -6.44 7.02
CA GLY A 69 8.08 -5.13 6.66
C GLY A 69 9.58 -4.99 6.59
N GLU A 70 9.98 -3.84 6.09
CA GLU A 70 11.36 -3.39 6.07
C GLU A 70 11.46 -1.93 6.51
N HIS A 71 12.65 -1.56 6.95
CA HIS A 71 13.03 -0.17 7.12
C HIS A 71 14.40 0.04 6.48
N MET A 72 14.50 1.00 5.55
CA MET A 72 15.70 1.27 4.75
C MET A 72 16.26 0.03 4.03
N ALA A 73 15.37 -0.77 3.45
CA ALA A 73 15.61 -2.08 2.84
C ALA A 73 16.19 -3.14 3.78
N ARG A 74 16.09 -2.94 5.10
CA ARG A 74 16.58 -3.89 6.12
C ARG A 74 15.41 -4.58 6.84
N PRO A 75 15.58 -5.84 7.26
CA PRO A 75 14.58 -6.52 8.08
C PRO A 75 14.27 -5.75 9.36
N ILE A 76 13.00 -5.70 9.73
CA ILE A 76 12.57 -5.18 11.03
C ILE A 76 12.61 -6.34 12.04
N PRO A 77 13.31 -6.22 13.19
CA PRO A 77 13.33 -7.28 14.19
C PRO A 77 11.94 -7.69 14.68
N GLY A 78 11.62 -8.97 14.56
CA GLY A 78 10.32 -9.56 14.90
C GLY A 78 9.27 -9.52 13.78
N PHE A 79 9.63 -9.03 12.59
CA PHE A 79 8.73 -8.97 11.43
C PHE A 79 9.18 -9.97 10.37
N ALA A 80 8.22 -10.52 9.64
CA ALA A 80 8.45 -11.29 8.43
C ALA A 80 9.05 -10.41 7.31
N PRO A 81 9.73 -11.03 6.32
CA PRO A 81 10.24 -10.32 5.16
C PRO A 81 9.15 -9.55 4.42
N ALA A 82 9.55 -8.45 3.81
CA ALA A 82 8.62 -7.56 3.14
C ALA A 82 8.44 -7.87 1.64
N THR A 83 9.25 -8.78 1.07
CA THR A 83 9.15 -9.15 -0.34
C THR A 83 8.14 -10.28 -0.55
N PRO A 84 7.42 -10.33 -1.69
CA PRO A 84 6.32 -11.27 -1.88
C PRO A 84 6.70 -12.74 -1.68
N MET A 85 7.79 -13.17 -2.34
CA MET A 85 8.22 -14.58 -2.30
C MET A 85 8.68 -15.02 -0.91
N ALA A 86 9.40 -14.16 -0.20
CA ALA A 86 9.87 -14.50 1.14
C ALA A 86 8.72 -14.45 2.16
N LEU A 87 7.79 -13.51 2.01
CA LEU A 87 6.60 -13.40 2.84
C LEU A 87 5.66 -14.61 2.69
N ALA A 88 5.55 -15.20 1.50
CA ALA A 88 4.67 -16.34 1.24
C ALA A 88 4.90 -17.52 2.20
N ALA A 89 6.13 -17.70 2.68
CA ALA A 89 6.48 -18.75 3.64
C ALA A 89 5.90 -18.55 5.05
N HIS A 90 5.29 -17.39 5.35
CA HIS A 90 4.80 -17.04 6.69
C HIS A 90 3.30 -17.26 6.90
N GLY A 91 2.58 -17.77 5.89
CA GLY A 91 1.17 -18.14 5.97
C GLY A 91 0.24 -16.94 6.15
N LEU A 92 -0.41 -16.51 5.06
CA LEU A 92 -1.25 -15.31 5.03
C LEU A 92 -2.76 -15.60 5.01
N ALA A 93 -3.16 -16.82 4.63
CA ALA A 93 -4.56 -17.18 4.48
C ALA A 93 -5.38 -16.93 5.76
N ASP A 94 -6.50 -16.23 5.62
CA ASP A 94 -7.46 -15.87 6.67
C ASP A 94 -6.89 -15.06 7.84
N ARG A 95 -5.68 -14.50 7.66
CA ARG A 95 -4.98 -13.69 8.67
C ARG A 95 -4.89 -12.24 8.23
N ASP A 96 -4.83 -11.36 9.22
CA ASP A 96 -4.53 -9.95 8.96
C ASP A 96 -3.01 -9.78 8.82
N MET A 97 -2.58 -8.79 8.04
CA MET A 97 -1.16 -8.42 7.93
C MET A 97 -0.98 -6.98 8.39
N ILE A 98 -0.10 -6.76 9.35
CA ILE A 98 0.44 -5.43 9.65
C ILE A 98 1.68 -5.23 8.79
N TYR A 99 1.70 -4.19 7.97
CA TYR A 99 2.73 -4.00 6.96
C TYR A 99 3.43 -2.65 7.10
N CYS A 100 4.76 -2.67 7.16
CA CYS A 100 5.59 -1.47 7.35
C CYS A 100 6.69 -1.43 6.28
N THR A 101 6.74 -0.36 5.48
CA THR A 101 7.83 -0.11 4.53
C THR A 101 8.27 1.35 4.57
N THR A 102 9.44 1.61 4.01
CA THR A 102 10.08 2.91 3.94
C THR A 102 9.30 3.89 3.06
N ASN A 103 8.71 3.40 1.96
CA ASN A 103 8.08 4.24 0.95
C ASN A 103 6.57 3.96 0.84
N GLY A 104 6.17 2.77 0.37
CA GLY A 104 4.77 2.49 0.02
C GLY A 104 3.78 2.56 1.18
N THR A 105 4.11 2.08 2.39
CA THR A 105 3.18 2.23 3.52
C THR A 105 3.08 3.68 3.98
N GLN A 106 4.17 4.46 3.87
CA GLN A 106 4.13 5.90 4.11
C GLN A 106 3.21 6.62 3.10
N ALA A 107 3.31 6.27 1.82
CA ALA A 107 2.46 6.82 0.77
C ALA A 107 0.98 6.50 1.02
N LEU A 108 0.67 5.26 1.42
CA LEU A 108 -0.69 4.84 1.77
C LEU A 108 -1.24 5.58 2.99
N VAL A 109 -0.43 5.73 4.04
CA VAL A 109 -0.83 6.48 5.24
C VAL A 109 -1.07 7.95 4.90
N ALA A 110 -0.23 8.56 4.06
CA ALA A 110 -0.36 9.97 3.67
C ALA A 110 -1.67 10.26 2.92
N VAL A 111 -2.22 9.28 2.19
CA VAL A 111 -3.46 9.42 1.44
C VAL A 111 -4.67 8.75 2.10
N ALA A 112 -4.53 8.21 3.32
CA ALA A 112 -5.55 7.38 3.98
C ALA A 112 -6.89 8.10 4.24
N HIS A 113 -6.90 9.44 4.22
CA HIS A 113 -8.11 10.25 4.40
C HIS A 113 -8.85 10.53 3.08
N ALA A 114 -8.29 10.16 1.93
CA ALA A 114 -8.99 10.27 0.67
C ALA A 114 -10.16 9.27 0.62
N ALA A 115 -11.26 9.66 -0.03
CA ALA A 115 -12.48 8.85 -0.08
C ALA A 115 -12.27 7.48 -0.76
N HIS A 116 -11.39 7.42 -1.75
CA HIS A 116 -11.09 6.20 -2.50
C HIS A 116 -9.58 6.05 -2.69
N VAL A 117 -9.02 5.01 -2.09
CA VAL A 117 -7.59 4.65 -2.22
C VAL A 117 -7.49 3.21 -2.71
N TYR A 118 -6.76 3.03 -3.79
CA TYR A 118 -6.46 1.73 -4.37
C TYR A 118 -4.95 1.48 -4.37
N VAL A 119 -4.59 0.20 -4.28
CA VAL A 119 -3.22 -0.26 -4.43
C VAL A 119 -3.05 -0.84 -5.83
N GLY A 120 -2.13 -0.27 -6.61
CA GLY A 120 -1.80 -0.74 -7.95
C GLY A 120 -0.42 -1.39 -8.00
N SER A 121 -0.32 -2.43 -8.81
CA SER A 121 0.94 -3.12 -9.13
C SER A 121 0.87 -3.66 -10.56
N LEU A 122 1.99 -4.20 -11.06
CA LEU A 122 2.00 -4.90 -12.34
C LEU A 122 1.11 -6.16 -12.33
N LEU A 123 0.81 -6.73 -11.15
CA LEU A 123 0.03 -7.96 -11.01
C LEU A 123 -1.49 -7.74 -11.18
N ASN A 124 -1.99 -6.54 -10.88
CA ASN A 124 -3.43 -6.24 -10.90
C ASN A 124 -3.81 -5.04 -11.77
N GLY A 125 -2.88 -4.45 -12.53
CA GLY A 125 -3.10 -3.20 -13.26
C GLY A 125 -4.35 -3.19 -14.14
N ARG A 126 -4.59 -4.27 -14.90
CA ARG A 126 -5.80 -4.39 -15.74
C ARG A 126 -7.08 -4.37 -14.90
N ALA A 127 -7.18 -5.25 -13.90
CA ALA A 127 -8.36 -5.37 -13.04
C ALA A 127 -8.62 -4.06 -12.27
N LEU A 128 -7.57 -3.38 -11.82
CA LEU A 128 -7.66 -2.08 -11.16
C LEU A 128 -8.22 -1.01 -12.09
N VAL A 129 -7.71 -0.90 -13.33
CA VAL A 129 -8.20 0.08 -14.31
C VAL A 129 -9.66 -0.18 -14.66
N GLU A 130 -10.03 -1.43 -14.92
CA GLU A 130 -11.42 -1.82 -15.20
C GLU A 130 -12.34 -1.45 -14.02
N HIS A 131 -11.90 -1.69 -12.78
CA HIS A 131 -12.64 -1.31 -11.57
C HIS A 131 -12.82 0.21 -11.45
N VAL A 132 -11.75 0.98 -11.65
CA VAL A 132 -11.78 2.45 -11.53
C VAL A 132 -12.68 3.08 -12.58
N ILE A 133 -12.61 2.61 -13.84
CA ILE A 133 -13.51 3.07 -14.90
C ILE A 133 -14.97 2.76 -14.56
N ALA A 134 -15.26 1.54 -14.10
CA ALA A 134 -16.63 1.13 -13.81
C ALA A 134 -17.25 1.84 -12.59
N ARG A 135 -16.44 2.24 -11.60
CA ARG A 135 -16.94 2.80 -10.33
C ARG A 135 -16.76 4.32 -10.19
N HIS A 136 -15.87 4.91 -10.96
CA HIS A 136 -15.43 6.30 -10.77
C HIS A 136 -15.27 7.07 -12.07
N ALA A 137 -16.07 6.76 -13.09
CA ALA A 137 -15.97 7.36 -14.44
C ALA A 137 -15.90 8.90 -14.47
N GLU A 138 -16.58 9.57 -13.53
CA GLU A 138 -16.66 11.04 -13.45
C GLU A 138 -15.61 11.68 -12.53
N GLN A 139 -14.81 10.89 -11.82
CA GLN A 139 -13.84 11.40 -10.84
C GLN A 139 -12.44 11.51 -11.45
N SER A 140 -11.71 12.54 -11.05
CA SER A 140 -10.29 12.64 -11.41
C SER A 140 -9.48 11.59 -10.66
N VAL A 141 -8.50 11.00 -11.34
CA VAL A 141 -7.59 10.00 -10.77
C VAL A 141 -6.25 10.66 -10.48
N LEU A 142 -5.70 10.40 -9.30
CA LEU A 142 -4.33 10.73 -8.94
C LEU A 142 -3.55 9.44 -8.70
N ILE A 143 -2.53 9.21 -9.53
CA ILE A 143 -1.56 8.15 -9.34
C ILE A 143 -0.42 8.71 -8.47
N VAL A 144 -0.11 8.02 -7.39
CA VAL A 144 0.97 8.36 -6.47
C VAL A 144 2.05 7.29 -6.58
N CYS A 145 3.13 7.58 -7.29
CA CYS A 145 4.33 6.79 -7.21
C CYS A 145 4.99 7.09 -5.85
N SER A 146 5.37 6.04 -5.12
CA SER A 146 5.90 6.21 -3.76
C SER A 146 7.33 6.78 -3.76
N GLY A 147 8.05 6.67 -4.88
CA GLY A 147 9.46 7.03 -4.99
C GLY A 147 10.34 6.16 -4.07
N SER A 148 11.60 6.57 -3.92
CA SER A 148 12.51 6.00 -2.94
C SER A 148 13.42 7.07 -2.37
N LEU A 149 13.32 7.32 -1.06
CA LEU A 149 14.16 8.29 -0.34
C LEU A 149 14.20 9.67 -1.02
N ASP A 150 13.01 10.22 -1.31
CA ASP A 150 12.82 11.52 -1.98
C ASP A 150 13.35 11.60 -3.43
N ARG A 151 13.55 10.45 -4.07
CA ARG A 151 13.95 10.32 -5.47
C ARG A 151 12.90 9.54 -6.28
N PHE A 152 12.82 9.89 -7.56
CA PHE A 152 12.11 9.09 -8.57
C PHE A 152 13.00 7.94 -9.05
#